data_AF-A0A843B7Q5-F1
#
_entry.id   AF-A0A843B7Q5-F1
#
_cell.length_a   1.000
_cell.length_b   1.000
_cell.length_c   1.000
_cell.angle_alpha   90.00
_cell.angle_beta   90.00
_cell.angle_gamma   90.00
#
_symmetry.space_group_name_H-M   'P 1'
#
loop_
_entity.id
_entity.type
_entity.pdbx_description
1 polymer ?
#
loop_
_entity_poly.entity_id
_entity_poly.type
_entity_poly.pdbx_seq_one_letter_code
_entity_poly.pdbx_strand_id
1 'polypeptide(L)'
;MAVTIIDLVIIFAVAFVPAILYMLWIWSAEIHQREPTLAIEGVFLYGLVIALGLAFILETLAVDLLITATGGTLSIRAESIILAVILAPFIEEFTKLTGVFAVSRRLTEPENGLVYGAAVGLGFAAGENVLYYITALSAGTDIFIVTVIARTITSTLLHTSASAIAGFGLSRSRCMAKWYGTPTSWIPYYLIAVGLHAGFNFLAILGSDILPDASGEISFIALFLSVILVWTTVRWIRRKIIELDRQNAAGGRIQCQ
;
A
#
# COMPACT_ATOMS: atom_id res chain seq x y z
N MET A 1 -18.45 -9.29 22.36
CA MET A 1 -18.60 -10.74 22.17
C MET A 1 -17.22 -11.34 21.96
N ALA A 2 -16.98 -12.58 22.38
CA ALA A 2 -15.73 -13.26 22.05
C ALA A 2 -15.71 -13.61 20.56
N VAL A 3 -14.60 -13.33 19.87
CA VAL A 3 -14.40 -13.70 18.46
C VAL A 3 -14.37 -15.22 18.36
N THR A 4 -15.28 -15.80 17.58
CA THR A 4 -15.35 -17.24 17.37
C THR A 4 -14.39 -17.71 16.29
N ILE A 5 -14.16 -19.03 16.18
CA ILE A 5 -13.38 -19.61 15.07
C ILE A 5 -14.01 -19.27 13.72
N ILE A 6 -15.35 -19.27 13.64
CA ILE A 6 -16.08 -18.92 12.41
C ILE A 6 -15.80 -17.46 12.02
N ASP A 7 -15.82 -16.55 13.00
CA ASP A 7 -15.51 -15.14 12.76
C ASP A 7 -14.09 -14.96 12.23
N LEU A 8 -13.11 -15.67 12.80
CA LEU A 8 -11.73 -15.65 12.29
C LEU A 8 -11.67 -16.14 10.85
N VAL A 9 -12.31 -17.26 10.52
CA VAL A 9 -12.35 -17.78 9.15
C VAL A 9 -12.92 -16.74 8.18
N ILE A 10 -14.02 -16.07 8.56
CA ILE A 10 -14.62 -15.01 7.74
C ILE A 10 -13.66 -13.83 7.57
N ILE A 11 -13.07 -13.33 8.67
CA ILE A 11 -12.12 -12.21 8.66
C ILE A 11 -10.93 -12.50 7.74
N PHE A 12 -10.31 -13.68 7.88
CA PHE A 12 -9.20 -14.08 7.03
C PHE A 12 -9.64 -14.23 5.57
N ALA A 13 -10.81 -14.81 5.30
CA ALA A 13 -11.32 -14.93 3.94
C ALA A 13 -11.52 -13.55 3.27
N VAL A 14 -12.21 -12.62 3.94
CA VAL A 14 -12.49 -11.30 3.37
C VAL A 14 -11.27 -10.38 3.31
N ALA A 15 -10.24 -10.61 4.13
CA ALA A 15 -8.98 -9.87 4.03
C ALA A 15 -8.07 -10.40 2.91
N PHE A 16 -7.93 -11.72 2.77
CA PHE A 16 -6.96 -12.32 1.85
C PHE A 16 -7.51 -12.52 0.45
N VAL A 17 -8.78 -12.92 0.28
CA VAL A 17 -9.33 -13.21 -1.06
C VAL A 17 -9.27 -11.98 -1.97
N PRO A 18 -9.75 -10.79 -1.56
CA PRO A 18 -9.66 -9.60 -2.43
C PRO A 18 -8.21 -9.20 -2.72
N ALA A 19 -7.31 -9.29 -1.73
CA ALA A 19 -5.89 -8.97 -1.93
C ALA A 19 -5.23 -9.90 -2.96
N ILE A 20 -5.51 -11.21 -2.88
CA ILE A 20 -5.03 -12.19 -3.85
C ILE A 20 -5.64 -11.93 -5.24
N LEU A 21 -6.93 -11.63 -5.33
CA LEU A 21 -7.59 -11.31 -6.61
C LEU A 21 -6.99 -10.06 -7.27
N TYR A 22 -6.72 -9.00 -6.50
CA TYR A 22 -6.03 -7.82 -7.01
C TYR A 22 -4.58 -8.12 -7.40
N MET A 23 -3.88 -8.99 -6.67
CA MET A 23 -2.53 -9.44 -7.02
C MET A 23 -2.54 -10.15 -8.37
N LEU A 24 -3.44 -11.12 -8.56
CA LEU A 24 -3.61 -11.82 -9.83
C LEU A 24 -3.99 -10.86 -10.97
N TRP A 25 -4.83 -9.87 -10.69
CA TRP A 25 -5.23 -8.87 -11.69
C TRP A 25 -4.08 -7.97 -12.14
N ILE A 26 -3.20 -7.54 -11.23
CA ILE A 26 -1.99 -6.77 -11.56
C ILE A 26 -0.94 -7.66 -12.22
N TRP A 27 -0.65 -8.82 -11.66
CA TRP A 27 0.31 -9.78 -12.19
C TRP A 27 -0.07 -10.28 -13.60
N SER A 28 -1.36 -10.32 -13.94
CA SER A 28 -1.84 -10.63 -15.31
C SER A 28 -1.64 -9.51 -16.33
N ALA A 29 -1.16 -8.34 -15.91
CA ALA A 29 -0.89 -7.22 -16.81
C ALA A 29 0.44 -7.37 -17.56
N GLU A 30 1.38 -8.13 -17.02
CA GLU A 30 2.66 -8.48 -17.63
C GLU A 30 2.48 -9.77 -18.46
N ILE A 31 2.73 -9.66 -19.77
CA ILE A 31 2.49 -10.75 -20.73
C ILE A 31 3.81 -11.40 -21.14
N HIS A 32 4.86 -10.61 -21.34
CA HIS A 32 6.19 -11.07 -21.72
C HIS A 32 7.07 -11.12 -20.47
N GLN A 33 8.00 -12.08 -20.41
CA GLN A 33 8.95 -12.25 -19.28
C GLN A 33 8.30 -12.21 -17.88
N ARG A 34 7.06 -12.68 -17.79
CA ARG A 34 6.24 -12.58 -16.59
C ARG A 34 6.96 -13.11 -15.34
N GLU A 35 6.92 -12.33 -14.26
CA GLU A 35 7.61 -12.70 -13.02
C GLU A 35 7.09 -14.02 -12.45
N PRO A 36 7.99 -14.88 -11.93
CA PRO A 36 7.63 -16.21 -11.45
C PRO A 36 6.74 -16.12 -10.21
N THR A 37 5.72 -16.97 -10.14
CA THR A 37 4.70 -16.96 -9.07
C THR A 37 5.31 -17.03 -7.68
N LEU A 38 6.32 -17.88 -7.47
CA LEU A 38 7.01 -18.02 -6.19
C LEU A 38 7.67 -16.72 -5.71
N ALA A 39 8.16 -15.89 -6.63
CA ALA A 39 8.74 -14.59 -6.26
C ALA A 39 7.64 -13.59 -5.87
N ILE A 40 6.51 -13.58 -6.60
CA ILE A 40 5.34 -12.76 -6.27
C ILE A 40 4.76 -13.14 -4.91
N GLU A 41 4.56 -14.45 -4.68
CA GLU A 41 4.09 -14.99 -3.40
C GLU A 41 5.07 -14.65 -2.27
N GLY A 42 6.38 -14.81 -2.49
CA GLY A 42 7.40 -14.44 -1.51
C GLY A 42 7.37 -12.96 -1.12
N VAL A 43 7.19 -12.06 -2.10
CA VAL A 43 7.10 -10.61 -1.85
C VAL A 43 5.76 -10.23 -1.21
N PHE A 44 4.67 -10.89 -1.57
CA PHE A 44 3.38 -10.76 -0.87
C PHE A 44 3.52 -11.17 0.60
N LEU A 45 4.10 -12.33 0.89
CA LEU A 45 4.35 -12.80 2.26
C LEU A 45 5.31 -11.88 3.02
N TYR A 46 6.30 -11.30 2.34
CA TYR A 46 7.17 -10.28 2.93
C TYR A 46 6.35 -9.07 3.38
N GLY A 47 5.44 -8.57 2.54
CA GLY A 47 4.54 -7.47 2.88
C GLY A 47 3.67 -7.78 4.10
N LEU A 48 3.08 -8.98 4.08
CA LEU A 48 2.18 -9.47 5.13
C LEU A 48 2.86 -9.60 6.50
N VAL A 49 4.10 -10.11 6.55
CA VAL A 49 4.75 -10.47 7.80
C VAL A 49 5.83 -9.46 8.18
N ILE A 50 6.79 -9.23 7.29
CA ILE A 50 7.99 -8.45 7.61
C ILE A 50 7.70 -6.96 7.53
N ALA A 51 7.12 -6.48 6.43
CA ALA A 51 6.84 -5.04 6.30
C ALA A 51 5.81 -4.57 7.34
N LEU A 52 4.71 -5.33 7.53
CA LEU A 52 3.71 -5.03 8.54
C LEU A 52 4.29 -5.05 9.96
N GLY A 53 5.08 -6.08 10.31
CA GLY A 53 5.71 -6.17 11.63
C GLY A 53 6.71 -5.05 11.88
N LEU A 54 7.52 -4.69 10.88
CA LEU A 54 8.45 -3.56 10.98
C LEU A 54 7.73 -2.22 11.09
N ALA A 55 6.65 -2.01 10.33
CA ALA A 55 5.84 -0.80 10.41
C ALA A 55 5.26 -0.62 11.81
N PHE A 56 4.65 -1.66 12.37
CA PHE A 56 4.11 -1.64 13.73
C PHE A 56 5.16 -1.23 14.79
N ILE A 57 6.37 -1.80 14.71
CA ILE A 57 7.47 -1.46 15.63
C ILE A 57 7.89 0.00 15.45
N LEU A 58 8.13 0.43 14.20
CA LEU A 58 8.63 1.77 13.90
C LEU A 58 7.59 2.85 14.21
N GLU A 59 6.31 2.60 13.97
CA GLU A 59 5.21 3.50 14.33
C GLU A 59 5.08 3.64 15.84
N THR A 60 5.16 2.53 16.59
CA THR A 60 5.15 2.57 18.06
C THR A 60 6.30 3.43 18.60
N LEU A 61 7.51 3.26 18.06
CA LEU A 61 8.67 4.07 18.41
C LEU A 61 8.50 5.55 17.99
N ALA A 62 7.89 5.79 16.83
CA ALA A 62 7.66 7.15 16.33
C ALA A 62 6.65 7.92 17.20
N VAL A 63 5.61 7.24 17.70
CA VAL A 63 4.66 7.83 18.67
C VAL A 63 5.35 8.13 20.00
N ASP A 64 6.15 7.20 20.54
CA ASP A 64 6.89 7.42 21.79
C ASP A 64 7.87 8.61 21.68
N LEU A 65 8.56 8.71 20.54
CA LEU A 65 9.42 9.85 20.22
C LEU A 65 8.63 11.15 20.08
N LEU A 66 7.46 11.13 19.46
CA LEU A 66 6.59 12.31 19.33
C LEU A 66 6.13 12.81 20.70
N ILE A 67 5.66 11.91 21.56
CA ILE A 67 5.24 12.23 22.93
C ILE A 67 6.41 12.82 23.71
N THR A 68 7.59 12.18 23.64
CA THR A 68 8.80 12.64 24.33
C THR A 68 9.24 14.02 23.82
N ALA A 69 9.29 14.22 22.50
CA ALA A 69 9.73 15.47 21.87
C ALA A 69 8.78 16.65 22.14
N THR A 70 7.49 16.38 22.34
CA THR A 70 6.48 17.40 22.64
C THR A 70 6.21 17.54 24.14
N GLY A 71 6.87 16.73 24.99
CA GLY A 71 6.62 16.70 26.43
C GLY A 71 5.19 16.28 26.80
N GLY A 72 4.52 15.51 25.92
CA GLY A 72 3.12 15.08 26.11
C GLY A 72 2.11 16.22 26.08
N THR A 73 2.44 17.34 25.43
CA THR A 73 1.55 18.52 25.37
C THR A 73 0.52 18.46 24.25
N LEU A 74 0.69 17.56 23.27
CA LEU A 74 -0.28 17.33 22.22
C LEU A 74 -1.52 16.61 22.78
N SER A 75 -2.68 16.86 22.17
CA SER A 75 -3.86 16.05 22.46
C SER A 75 -3.72 14.68 21.78
N ILE A 76 -4.35 13.66 22.36
CA ILE A 76 -4.40 12.30 21.78
C ILE A 76 -4.88 12.34 20.32
N ARG A 77 -5.83 13.22 19.99
CA ARG A 77 -6.31 13.41 18.62
C ARG A 77 -5.25 14.01 17.71
N ALA A 78 -4.48 15.00 18.18
CA ALA A 78 -3.40 15.57 17.37
C ALA A 78 -2.31 14.52 17.11
N GLU A 79 -1.97 13.70 18.11
CA GLU A 79 -1.02 12.59 17.97
C GLU A 79 -1.52 11.55 16.96
N SER A 80 -2.81 11.15 17.03
CA SER A 80 -3.38 10.19 16.08
C SER A 80 -3.41 10.72 14.65
N ILE A 81 -3.71 12.00 14.44
CA ILE A 81 -3.68 12.64 13.11
C ILE A 81 -2.25 12.69 12.57
N ILE A 82 -1.26 13.09 13.39
CA ILE A 82 0.15 13.13 12.96
C ILE A 82 0.64 11.73 12.60
N LEU A 83 0.30 10.73 13.41
CA LEU A 83 0.62 9.34 13.11
C LEU A 83 -0.02 8.92 11.78
N ALA A 84 -1.33 9.05 11.64
CA ALA A 84 -2.07 8.53 10.49
C ALA A 84 -1.72 9.24 9.17
N VAL A 85 -1.51 10.56 9.18
CA VAL A 85 -1.33 11.35 7.94
C VAL A 85 0.14 11.56 7.59
N ILE A 86 1.05 11.52 8.58
CA ILE A 86 2.47 11.81 8.36
C ILE A 86 3.29 10.56 8.65
N LEU A 87 3.38 10.14 9.91
CA LEU A 87 4.38 9.14 10.31
C LEU A 87 4.15 7.77 9.66
N ALA A 88 2.93 7.25 9.72
CA ALA A 88 2.58 5.94 9.16
C ALA A 88 2.81 5.89 7.64
N PRO A 89 2.36 6.85 6.80
CA PRO A 89 2.68 6.86 5.37
C PRO A 89 4.18 6.78 5.05
N PHE A 90 5.03 7.51 5.77
CA PHE A 90 6.49 7.40 5.60
C PHE A 90 7.00 6.01 6.01
N ILE A 91 6.62 5.56 7.20
CA ILE A 91 7.13 4.30 7.78
C ILE A 91 6.68 3.10 6.97
N GLU A 92 5.39 3.01 6.66
CA GLU A 92 4.80 1.91 5.93
C GLU A 92 5.33 1.78 4.51
N GLU A 93 5.37 2.88 3.74
CA GLU A 93 5.87 2.79 2.37
C GLU A 93 7.37 2.48 2.34
N PHE A 94 8.13 2.92 3.35
CA PHE A 94 9.53 2.56 3.47
C PHE A 94 9.71 1.07 3.79
N THR A 95 8.99 0.55 4.78
CA THR A 95 9.06 -0.87 5.16
C THR A 95 8.60 -1.79 4.04
N LYS A 96 7.54 -1.44 3.30
CA LYS A 96 7.12 -2.17 2.08
C LYS A 96 8.20 -2.15 1.01
N LEU A 97 8.86 -1.01 0.78
CA LEU A 97 9.91 -0.89 -0.22
C LEU A 97 11.10 -1.83 0.08
N THR A 98 11.38 -2.15 1.34
CA THR A 98 12.41 -3.15 1.70
C THR A 98 12.13 -4.54 1.12
N GLY A 99 10.86 -4.92 0.96
CA GLY A 99 10.47 -6.16 0.27
C GLY A 99 10.82 -6.14 -1.22
N VAL A 100 10.69 -4.99 -1.87
CA VAL A 100 11.12 -4.81 -3.27
C VAL A 100 12.66 -4.83 -3.38
N PHE A 101 13.37 -4.27 -2.39
CA PHE A 101 14.83 -4.38 -2.31
C PHE A 101 15.31 -5.83 -2.18
N ALA A 102 14.58 -6.68 -1.45
CA ALA A 102 14.92 -8.10 -1.28
C ALA A 102 14.94 -8.87 -2.60
N VAL A 103 14.14 -8.45 -3.58
CA VAL A 103 14.11 -9.01 -4.95
C VAL A 103 14.85 -8.13 -5.97
N SER A 104 15.76 -7.26 -5.52
CA SER A 104 16.47 -6.30 -6.38
C SER A 104 17.17 -6.90 -7.61
N ARG A 105 17.64 -8.15 -7.53
CA ARG A 105 18.25 -8.86 -8.66
C ARG A 105 17.28 -9.20 -9.79
N ARG A 106 15.98 -9.14 -9.52
CA ARG A 106 14.89 -9.36 -10.48
C ARG A 106 14.33 -8.07 -11.06
N LEU A 107 14.85 -6.90 -10.64
CA LEU A 107 14.42 -5.60 -11.17
C LEU A 107 15.17 -5.31 -12.46
N THR A 108 14.92 -6.15 -13.47
CA THR A 108 15.55 -6.13 -14.79
C THR A 108 14.73 -5.34 -15.80
N GLU A 109 13.49 -5.00 -15.50
CA GLU A 109 12.62 -4.15 -16.31
C GLU A 109 11.87 -3.18 -15.37
N PRO A 110 11.59 -1.93 -15.79
CA PRO A 110 10.92 -0.95 -14.94
C PRO A 110 9.58 -1.45 -14.37
N GLU A 111 8.81 -2.20 -15.16
CA GLU A 111 7.53 -2.79 -14.80
C GLU A 111 7.63 -3.86 -13.70
N ASN A 112 8.75 -4.58 -13.56
CA ASN A 112 8.90 -5.53 -12.46
C ASN A 112 8.78 -4.80 -11.11
N GLY A 113 9.24 -3.54 -11.04
CA GLY A 113 9.07 -2.68 -9.86
C GLY A 113 7.60 -2.37 -9.55
N LEU A 114 6.76 -2.18 -10.56
CA LEU A 114 5.31 -1.99 -10.38
C LEU A 114 4.66 -3.27 -9.87
N VAL A 115 5.03 -4.43 -10.42
CA VAL A 115 4.47 -5.74 -10.07
C VAL A 115 4.88 -6.16 -8.66
N TYR A 116 6.18 -6.12 -8.34
CA TYR A 116 6.68 -6.44 -6.99
C TYR A 116 6.22 -5.43 -5.94
N GLY A 117 6.18 -4.14 -6.28
CA GLY A 117 5.64 -3.10 -5.41
C GLY A 117 4.15 -3.33 -5.10
N ALA A 118 3.34 -3.69 -6.11
CA ALA A 118 1.94 -4.07 -5.88
C ALA A 118 1.82 -5.32 -4.99
N ALA A 119 2.65 -6.34 -5.20
CA ALA A 119 2.62 -7.57 -4.42
C ALA A 119 2.91 -7.32 -2.93
N VAL A 120 3.95 -6.54 -2.59
CA VAL A 120 4.28 -6.23 -1.19
C VAL A 120 3.18 -5.37 -0.54
N GLY A 121 2.62 -4.41 -1.27
CA GLY A 121 1.52 -3.58 -0.79
C GLY A 121 0.25 -4.38 -0.51
N LEU A 122 -0.10 -5.33 -1.38
CA LEU A 122 -1.25 -6.21 -1.20
C LEU A 122 -1.09 -7.19 -0.03
N GLY A 123 0.12 -7.71 0.19
CA GLY A 123 0.43 -8.52 1.36
C GLY A 123 0.26 -7.74 2.66
N PHE A 124 0.81 -6.53 2.70
CA PHE A 124 0.65 -5.62 3.84
C PHE A 124 -0.83 -5.30 4.09
N ALA A 125 -1.57 -4.93 3.04
CA ALA A 125 -2.99 -4.62 3.13
C ALA A 125 -3.81 -5.80 3.68
N ALA A 126 -3.49 -7.03 3.28
CA ALA A 126 -4.19 -8.23 3.79
C ALA A 126 -4.01 -8.37 5.31
N GLY A 127 -2.78 -8.22 5.81
CA GLY A 127 -2.50 -8.30 7.25
C GLY A 127 -3.13 -7.14 8.03
N GLU A 128 -3.02 -5.92 7.52
CA GLU A 128 -3.63 -4.75 8.14
C GLU A 128 -5.16 -4.86 8.18
N ASN A 129 -5.78 -5.32 7.09
CA ASN A 129 -7.22 -5.55 7.02
C ASN A 129 -7.72 -6.52 8.09
N VAL A 130 -6.96 -7.58 8.41
CA VAL A 130 -7.31 -8.49 9.51
C VAL A 130 -7.46 -7.73 10.84
N LEU A 131 -6.51 -6.84 11.16
CA LEU A 131 -6.55 -6.05 12.39
C LEU A 131 -7.75 -5.09 12.43
N TYR A 132 -8.03 -4.42 11.32
CA TYR A 132 -9.20 -3.54 11.20
C TYR A 132 -10.52 -4.32 11.32
N TYR A 133 -10.59 -5.51 10.73
CA TYR A 133 -11.80 -6.33 10.70
C TYR A 133 -12.12 -6.95 12.05
N ILE A 134 -11.12 -7.35 12.84
CA ILE A 134 -11.29 -7.77 14.24
C ILE A 134 -11.90 -6.64 15.07
N THR A 135 -11.36 -5.43 14.93
CA THR A 135 -11.83 -4.24 15.66
C THR A 135 -13.24 -3.87 15.25
N ALA A 136 -13.53 -3.86 13.94
CA ALA A 136 -14.84 -3.51 13.40
C ALA A 136 -15.93 -4.52 13.82
N LEU A 137 -15.63 -5.83 13.78
CA LEU A 137 -16.57 -6.86 14.22
C LEU A 137 -16.90 -6.75 15.71
N SER A 138 -15.92 -6.36 16.52
CA SER A 138 -16.12 -6.10 17.95
C SER A 138 -17.04 -4.90 18.21
N ALA A 139 -17.08 -3.93 17.29
CA ALA A 139 -17.93 -2.75 17.37
C ALA A 139 -19.36 -3.00 16.85
N GLY A 140 -19.54 -3.94 15.91
CA GLY A 140 -20.85 -4.31 15.37
C GLY A 140 -20.76 -4.97 14.00
N THR A 141 -21.71 -5.85 13.67
CA THR A 141 -21.72 -6.53 12.36
C THR A 141 -21.94 -5.56 11.20
N ASP A 142 -22.75 -4.53 11.40
CA ASP A 142 -22.97 -3.43 10.44
C ASP A 142 -21.67 -2.64 10.19
N ILE A 143 -20.96 -2.28 11.25
CA ILE A 143 -19.65 -1.60 11.16
C ILE A 143 -18.65 -2.49 10.43
N PHE A 144 -18.57 -3.78 10.78
CA PHE A 144 -17.74 -4.75 10.10
C PHE A 144 -18.00 -4.80 8.59
N ILE A 145 -19.25 -4.94 8.16
CA ILE A 145 -19.61 -5.01 6.74
C ILE A 145 -19.18 -3.73 6.00
N VAL A 146 -19.48 -2.56 6.57
CA VAL A 146 -19.10 -1.27 5.97
C VAL A 146 -17.57 -1.13 5.90
N THR A 147 -16.84 -1.49 6.96
CA THR A 147 -15.37 -1.47 6.98
C THR A 147 -14.77 -2.42 5.96
N VAL A 148 -15.29 -3.64 5.82
CA VAL A 148 -14.83 -4.62 4.81
C VAL A 148 -15.00 -4.06 3.41
N ILE A 149 -16.19 -3.57 3.07
CA ILE A 149 -16.48 -3.02 1.74
C ILE A 149 -15.58 -1.81 1.47
N ALA A 150 -15.56 -0.83 2.38
CA ALA A 150 -14.80 0.40 2.22
C ALA A 150 -13.31 0.09 2.03
N ARG A 151 -12.69 -0.70 2.91
CA ARG A 151 -11.25 -0.98 2.84
C ARG A 151 -10.85 -1.85 1.65
N THR A 152 -11.74 -2.74 1.21
CA THR A 152 -11.49 -3.56 0.01
C THR A 152 -11.38 -2.70 -1.24
N ILE A 153 -12.30 -1.74 -1.43
CA ILE A 153 -12.32 -0.89 -2.63
C ILE A 153 -11.44 0.36 -2.51
N THR A 154 -10.92 0.66 -1.32
CA THR A 154 -10.11 1.86 -1.04
C THR A 154 -8.70 1.51 -0.55
N SER A 155 -8.50 1.23 0.74
CA SER A 155 -7.18 1.01 1.37
C SER A 155 -6.37 -0.11 0.69
N THR A 156 -7.02 -1.21 0.29
CA THR A 156 -6.32 -2.30 -0.41
C THR A 156 -5.71 -1.82 -1.73
N LEU A 157 -6.45 -1.01 -2.49
CA LEU A 157 -5.98 -0.40 -3.74
C LEU A 157 -4.97 0.72 -3.50
N LEU A 158 -5.06 1.43 -2.38
CA LEU A 158 -4.05 2.41 -1.96
C LEU A 158 -2.69 1.75 -1.77
N HIS A 159 -2.59 0.73 -0.91
CA HIS A 159 -1.32 0.06 -0.63
C HIS A 159 -0.76 -0.58 -1.90
N THR A 160 -1.61 -1.19 -2.72
CA THR A 160 -1.23 -1.67 -4.05
C THR A 160 -0.57 -0.56 -4.86
N SER A 161 -1.20 0.63 -4.88
CA SER A 161 -0.80 1.72 -5.75
C SER A 161 0.45 2.45 -5.28
N ALA A 162 0.50 2.84 -4.00
CA ALA A 162 1.62 3.55 -3.41
C ALA A 162 2.90 2.70 -3.50
N SER A 163 2.83 1.44 -3.07
CA SER A 163 3.99 0.55 -3.10
C SER A 163 4.42 0.19 -4.52
N ALA A 164 3.50 0.07 -5.49
CA ALA A 164 3.86 -0.07 -6.91
C ALA A 164 4.62 1.15 -7.45
N ILE A 165 4.21 2.37 -7.10
CA ILE A 165 4.91 3.60 -7.53
C ILE A 165 6.32 3.65 -6.92
N ALA A 166 6.46 3.36 -5.63
CA ALA A 166 7.77 3.31 -4.98
C ALA A 166 8.68 2.23 -5.60
N GLY A 167 8.13 1.03 -5.84
CA GLY A 167 8.83 -0.07 -6.51
C GLY A 167 9.24 0.25 -7.95
N PHE A 168 8.39 0.96 -8.70
CA PHE A 168 8.74 1.47 -10.04
C PHE A 168 9.92 2.43 -10.01
N GLY A 169 9.94 3.36 -9.06
CA GLY A 169 11.09 4.25 -8.85
C GLY A 169 12.37 3.49 -8.59
N LEU A 170 12.29 2.44 -7.77
CA LEU A 170 13.44 1.59 -7.48
C LEU A 170 13.93 0.83 -8.72
N SER A 171 13.04 0.19 -9.47
CA SER A 171 13.43 -0.51 -10.70
C SER A 171 14.01 0.48 -11.72
N ARG A 172 13.30 1.58 -12.01
CA ARG A 172 13.74 2.62 -12.95
C ARG A 172 15.10 3.22 -12.57
N SER A 173 15.34 3.48 -11.27
CA SER A 173 16.62 4.03 -10.81
C SER A 173 17.80 3.12 -11.14
N ARG A 174 17.64 1.82 -10.94
CA ARG A 174 18.65 0.79 -11.26
C ARG A 174 18.85 0.64 -12.75
N CYS A 175 17.77 0.62 -13.51
CA CYS A 175 17.79 0.57 -14.96
C CYS A 175 18.59 1.73 -15.59
N MET A 176 18.31 2.95 -15.14
CA MET A 176 19.00 4.15 -15.65
C MET A 176 20.48 4.16 -15.28
N ALA A 177 20.82 3.77 -14.05
CA ALA A 177 22.21 3.68 -13.60
C ALA A 177 23.02 2.69 -14.45
N LYS A 178 22.44 1.53 -14.77
CA LYS A 178 23.09 0.48 -15.56
C LYS A 178 23.29 0.85 -17.03
N TRP A 179 22.32 1.54 -17.64
CA TRP A 179 22.34 1.82 -19.08
C TRP A 179 23.03 3.14 -19.44
N TYR A 180 22.77 4.21 -18.68
CA TYR A 180 23.23 5.57 -19.02
C TYR A 180 24.38 6.05 -18.14
N GLY A 181 24.78 5.28 -17.12
CA GLY A 181 25.78 5.70 -16.13
C GLY A 181 25.31 6.88 -15.26
N THR A 182 24.04 7.28 -15.36
CA THR A 182 23.44 8.36 -14.59
C THR A 182 22.56 7.76 -13.50
N PRO A 183 23.01 7.72 -12.23
CA PRO A 183 22.17 7.26 -11.14
C PRO A 183 21.01 8.24 -10.97
N THR A 184 19.81 7.78 -11.27
CA THR A 184 18.58 8.50 -10.89
C THR A 184 18.15 8.01 -9.51
N SER A 185 17.46 8.86 -8.74
CA SER A 185 17.04 8.49 -7.40
C SER A 185 15.64 7.86 -7.40
N TRP A 186 15.43 6.85 -6.55
CA TRP A 186 14.10 6.30 -6.26
C TRP A 186 13.31 7.19 -5.29
N ILE A 187 13.97 8.12 -4.58
CA ILE A 187 13.38 8.98 -3.55
C ILE A 187 12.15 9.76 -4.04
N PRO A 188 12.13 10.40 -5.23
CA PRO A 188 10.94 11.11 -5.69
C PRO A 188 9.70 10.21 -5.79
N TYR A 189 9.87 8.95 -6.20
CA TYR A 189 8.75 8.01 -6.33
C TYR A 189 8.27 7.52 -4.98
N TYR A 190 9.20 7.29 -4.05
CA TYR A 190 8.85 7.04 -2.65
C TYR A 190 8.06 8.20 -2.04
N LEU A 191 8.49 9.46 -2.25
CA LEU A 191 7.75 10.63 -1.76
C LEU A 191 6.37 10.77 -2.43
N ILE A 192 6.23 10.40 -3.70
CA ILE A 192 4.91 10.33 -4.35
C ILE A 192 4.03 9.26 -3.70
N ALA A 193 4.58 8.09 -3.39
CA ALA A 193 3.87 7.01 -2.70
C ALA A 193 3.41 7.46 -1.30
N VAL A 194 4.31 8.08 -0.53
CA VAL A 194 4.00 8.68 0.78
C VAL A 194 2.91 9.74 0.66
N GLY A 195 3.01 10.64 -0.32
CA GLY A 195 2.00 11.68 -0.54
C GLY A 195 0.63 11.13 -0.93
N LEU A 196 0.59 10.09 -1.78
CA LEU A 196 -0.64 9.38 -2.14
C LEU A 196 -1.28 8.73 -0.90
N HIS A 197 -0.46 8.06 -0.08
CA HIS A 197 -0.90 7.41 1.14
C HIS A 197 -1.38 8.42 2.19
N ALA A 198 -0.61 9.47 2.46
CA ALA A 198 -1.00 10.57 3.34
C ALA A 198 -2.32 11.24 2.89
N GLY A 199 -2.46 11.53 1.59
CA GLY A 199 -3.68 12.12 1.04
C GLY A 199 -4.90 11.21 1.21
N PHE A 200 -4.73 9.90 1.04
CA PHE A 200 -5.78 8.93 1.32
C PHE A 200 -6.14 8.88 2.80
N ASN A 201 -5.15 8.79 3.69
CA ASN A 201 -5.40 8.71 5.13
C ASN A 201 -6.11 9.98 5.61
N PHE A 202 -5.70 11.14 5.11
CA PHE A 202 -6.39 12.40 5.36
C PHE A 202 -7.86 12.36 4.95
N LEU A 203 -8.20 11.85 3.75
CA LEU A 203 -9.59 11.67 3.33
C LEU A 203 -10.33 10.67 4.23
N ALA A 204 -9.68 9.57 4.61
CA ALA A 204 -10.29 8.55 5.46
C ALA A 204 -10.68 9.06 6.86
N ILE A 205 -9.89 9.99 7.42
CA ILE A 205 -10.15 10.58 8.75
C ILE A 205 -10.82 11.97 8.71
N LEU A 206 -11.14 12.48 7.52
CA LEU A 206 -11.61 13.85 7.33
C LEU A 206 -12.86 14.16 8.15
N GLY A 207 -13.87 13.30 8.08
CA GLY A 207 -15.14 13.50 8.80
C GLY A 207 -15.13 13.00 10.25
N SER A 208 -14.18 12.14 10.64
CA SER A 208 -14.11 11.58 12.00
C SER A 208 -13.22 12.40 12.93
N ASP A 209 -12.02 12.77 12.47
CA ASP A 209 -10.97 13.32 13.33
C ASP A 209 -10.64 14.78 13.00
N ILE A 210 -10.67 15.15 11.71
CA ILE A 210 -10.36 16.52 11.26
C ILE A 210 -11.57 17.44 11.46
N LEU A 211 -12.76 17.01 11.02
CA LEU A 211 -14.02 17.77 11.05
C LEU A 211 -15.13 16.98 11.77
N PRO A 212 -14.96 16.64 13.06
CA PRO A 212 -15.89 15.79 13.80
C PRO A 212 -17.29 16.39 13.96
N ASP A 213 -17.41 17.72 13.92
CA ASP A 213 -18.68 18.44 14.08
C ASP A 213 -19.40 18.65 12.74
N ALA A 214 -18.82 18.18 11.63
CA ALA A 214 -19.44 18.30 10.32
C ALA A 214 -20.58 17.28 10.10
N SER A 215 -21.39 17.53 9.07
CA SER A 215 -22.39 16.55 8.66
C SER A 215 -21.71 15.25 8.18
N GLY A 216 -22.37 14.11 8.39
CA GLY A 216 -21.90 12.81 7.90
C GLY A 216 -21.71 12.75 6.38
N GLU A 217 -22.27 13.71 5.65
CA GLU A 217 -22.06 13.90 4.20
C GLU A 217 -20.58 14.11 3.85
N ILE A 218 -19.79 14.76 4.72
CA ILE A 218 -18.35 14.94 4.49
C ILE A 218 -17.63 13.60 4.42
N SER A 219 -17.95 12.66 5.31
CA SER A 219 -17.37 11.31 5.29
C SER A 219 -17.73 10.56 4.00
N PHE A 220 -18.96 10.71 3.50
CA PHE A 220 -19.37 10.12 2.22
C PHE A 220 -18.63 10.73 1.02
N ILE A 221 -18.48 12.05 0.99
CA ILE A 221 -17.71 12.75 -0.06
C ILE A 221 -16.25 12.30 0.00
N ALA A 222 -15.66 12.22 1.19
CA ALA A 222 -14.27 11.81 1.37
C ALA A 222 -14.03 10.35 0.94
N LEU A 223 -14.97 9.44 1.27
CA LEU A 223 -14.95 8.06 0.77
C LEU A 223 -15.03 8.01 -0.75
N PHE A 224 -15.94 8.78 -1.36
CA PHE A 224 -16.09 8.84 -2.81
C PHE A 224 -14.82 9.35 -3.52
N LEU A 225 -14.22 10.41 -2.98
CA LEU A 225 -12.94 10.93 -3.47
C LEU A 225 -11.80 9.92 -3.31
N SER A 226 -11.79 9.17 -2.20
CA SER A 226 -10.80 8.10 -1.96
C SER A 226 -10.93 6.99 -2.99
N VAL A 227 -12.16 6.57 -3.33
CA VAL A 227 -12.41 5.60 -4.41
C VAL A 227 -11.91 6.12 -5.75
N ILE A 228 -12.21 7.38 -6.11
CA ILE A 228 -11.71 7.97 -7.35
C ILE A 228 -10.19 7.97 -7.39
N LEU A 229 -9.55 8.43 -6.31
CA LEU A 229 -8.09 8.51 -6.19
C LEU A 229 -7.45 7.14 -6.43
N VAL A 230 -7.79 6.14 -5.61
CA VAL A 230 -7.14 4.83 -5.68
C VAL A 230 -7.50 4.05 -6.95
N TRP A 231 -8.75 4.17 -7.44
CA TRP A 231 -9.17 3.50 -8.67
C TRP A 231 -8.47 4.07 -9.90
N THR A 232 -8.35 5.39 -10.00
CA THR A 232 -7.64 6.01 -11.12
C THR A 232 -6.16 5.66 -11.11
N THR A 233 -5.51 5.68 -9.94
CA THR A 233 -4.09 5.32 -9.80
C THR A 233 -3.83 3.86 -10.13
N VAL A 234 -4.61 2.91 -9.58
CA VAL A 234 -4.37 1.48 -9.84
C VAL A 234 -4.62 1.12 -11.30
N ARG A 235 -5.59 1.77 -11.96
CA ARG A 235 -5.84 1.60 -13.40
C ARG A 235 -4.71 2.18 -14.23
N TRP A 236 -4.13 3.30 -13.81
CA TRP A 236 -2.93 3.86 -14.44
C TRP A 236 -1.73 2.92 -14.30
N ILE A 237 -1.48 2.37 -13.10
CA ILE A 237 -0.41 1.38 -12.86
C ILE A 237 -0.55 0.19 -13.79
N ARG A 238 -1.75 -0.40 -13.83
CA ARG A 238 -1.98 -1.57 -14.68
C ARG A 238 -1.78 -1.27 -16.16
N ARG A 239 -2.23 -0.10 -16.63
CA ARG A 239 -1.99 0.35 -18.01
C ARG A 239 -0.50 0.55 -18.26
N LYS A 240 0.23 1.10 -17.28
CA LYS A 240 1.66 1.36 -17.40
C LYS A 240 2.49 0.08 -17.49
N ILE A 241 2.11 -0.96 -16.73
CA ILE A 241 2.72 -2.29 -16.85
C ILE A 241 2.57 -2.81 -18.28
N ILE A 242 1.34 -2.82 -18.85
CA ILE A 242 1.11 -3.28 -20.22
C ILE A 242 1.88 -2.46 -21.25
N GLU A 243 1.95 -1.14 -21.07
CA GLU A 243 2.65 -0.24 -21.97
C GLU A 243 4.14 -0.55 -22.03
N LEU A 244 4.78 -0.71 -20.85
CA LEU A 244 6.20 -1.01 -20.73
C LEU A 244 6.52 -2.43 -21.24
N ASP A 245 5.71 -3.42 -20.84
CA ASP A 245 5.85 -4.82 -21.29
C ASP A 245 5.82 -4.93 -22.82
N ARG A 246 4.88 -4.24 -23.48
CA ARG A 246 4.80 -4.20 -24.95
C ARG A 246 5.96 -3.46 -25.59
N GLN A 247 6.44 -2.38 -24.98
CA GLN A 247 7.60 -1.65 -25.47
C GLN A 247 8.85 -2.53 -25.42
N ASN A 248 9.06 -3.25 -24.32
CA ASN A 248 10.19 -4.16 -24.14
C ASN A 248 10.11 -5.35 -25.12
N ALA A 249 8.93 -5.94 -25.31
CA ALA A 249 8.71 -7.01 -26.28
C ALA A 249 9.00 -6.57 -27.74
N ALA A 250 8.77 -5.31 -28.08
CA ALA A 250 9.03 -4.75 -29.41
C ALA A 250 10.51 -4.35 -29.65
N GLY A 251 11.43 -4.70 -28.74
CA GLY A 251 12.85 -4.30 -28.80
C GLY A 251 13.10 -2.88 -28.24
N GLY A 252 12.20 -2.39 -27.39
CA GLY A 252 12.32 -1.12 -26.70
C GLY A 252 13.54 -1.05 -25.77
N ARG A 253 14.15 0.13 -25.68
CA ARG A 253 15.47 0.39 -25.07
C ARG A 253 15.53 0.35 -23.52
N ILE A 254 14.51 -0.15 -22.81
CA ILE A 254 14.50 -0.16 -21.33
C ILE A 254 14.49 -1.59 -20.78
N GLN A 255 15.28 -2.48 -21.39
CA GLN A 255 15.68 -3.73 -20.77
C GLN A 255 16.94 -3.49 -19.92
N CYS A 256 16.85 -3.77 -18.63
CA CYS A 256 17.91 -3.63 -17.64
C CYS A 256 18.62 -4.97 -17.42
N GLN A 257 18.75 -5.77 -18.49
CA GLN A 257 19.22 -7.17 -18.56
C GLN A 257 19.95 -7.71 -17.34
#